data_AF-A0A240AEP6-F1
#
_entry.id   AF-A0A240AEP6-F1
#
_cell.length_a   1.000
_cell.length_b   1.000
_cell.length_c   1.000
_cell.angle_alpha   90.00
_cell.angle_beta   90.00
_cell.angle_gamma   90.00
#
_symmetry.space_group_name_H-M   'P 1'
#
loop_
_entity.id
_entity.type
_entity.pdbx_description
1 polymer ?
#
loop_
_entity_poly.entity_id
_entity_poly.type
_entity_poly.pdbx_seq_one_letter_code
_entity_poly.pdbx_strand_id
1 'polypeptide(L)'
;MKTIIENIKLRPQRFILEVIVSILILCVLLIVFRLNTFNQMTMIIFLVIIFINFNMFVSSERLSKELNQLIKEKHLTREQLFEITGLTQYEVTEENGKFEFYMTPAKKKKYKKVIERYNR
;
A
#
# COMPACT_ATOMS: atom_id res chain seq x y z
N MET A 1 14.57 4.13 4.84
CA MET A 1 15.29 3.02 4.15
C MET A 1 14.80 1.63 4.56
N LYS A 2 14.77 1.28 5.86
CA LYS A 2 14.33 -0.06 6.32
C LYS A 2 12.94 -0.47 5.81
N THR A 3 11.95 0.42 5.87
CA THR A 3 10.59 0.19 5.39
C THR A 3 10.49 -0.04 3.88
N ILE A 4 11.33 0.63 3.09
CA ILE A 4 11.36 0.48 1.62
C ILE A 4 11.89 -0.90 1.25
N ILE A 5 12.98 -1.32 1.89
CA ILE A 5 13.58 -2.64 1.67
C ILE A 5 12.60 -3.75 2.09
N GLU A 6 11.90 -3.56 3.21
CA GLU A 6 10.86 -4.48 3.65
C GLU A 6 9.71 -4.56 2.64
N ASN A 7 9.27 -3.44 2.06
CA ASN A 7 8.22 -3.43 1.04
C ASN A 7 8.65 -4.19 -0.24
N ILE A 8 9.89 -3.99 -0.70
CA ILE A 8 10.44 -4.71 -1.86
C ILE A 8 10.48 -6.22 -1.58
N LYS A 9 10.93 -6.63 -0.38
CA LYS A 9 10.95 -8.04 0.04
C LYS A 9 9.55 -8.65 0.16
N LEU A 10 8.54 -7.83 0.49
CA LEU A 10 7.15 -8.30 0.66
C LEU A 10 6.49 -8.67 -0.68
N ARG A 11 6.84 -7.96 -1.77
CA ARG A 11 6.29 -8.18 -3.12
C ARG A 11 7.39 -8.00 -4.20
N PRO A 12 8.39 -8.90 -4.25
CA PRO A 12 9.53 -8.74 -5.15
C PRO A 12 9.13 -8.82 -6.63
N GLN A 13 8.18 -9.69 -6.98
CA GLN A 13 7.69 -9.82 -8.37
C GLN A 13 7.00 -8.55 -8.87
N ARG A 14 6.14 -7.91 -8.06
CA ARG A 14 5.51 -6.63 -8.43
C ARG A 14 6.53 -5.51 -8.51
N PHE A 15 7.52 -5.48 -7.62
CA PHE A 15 8.60 -4.49 -7.72
C PHE A 15 9.37 -4.61 -9.03
N ILE A 16 9.73 -5.82 -9.45
CA ILE A 16 10.40 -6.06 -10.73
C ILE A 16 9.52 -5.57 -11.88
N LEU A 17 8.24 -5.93 -11.89
CA LEU A 17 7.34 -5.64 -12.99
C LEU A 17 6.93 -4.15 -13.08
N GLU A 18 6.70 -3.49 -11.95
CA GLU A 18 6.25 -2.08 -11.93
C GLU A 18 7.43 -1.11 -11.98
N VAL A 19 8.56 -1.42 -11.34
CA VAL A 19 9.69 -0.49 -11.21
C VAL A 19 10.79 -0.83 -12.20
N ILE A 20 11.31 -2.08 -12.19
CA ILE A 20 12.47 -2.43 -13.01
C ILE A 20 12.12 -2.44 -14.49
N VAL A 21 11.00 -3.04 -14.88
CA VAL A 21 10.55 -3.03 -16.28
C VAL A 21 10.26 -1.61 -16.77
N SER A 22 9.62 -0.77 -15.95
CA SER A 22 9.40 0.65 -16.29
C SER A 22 10.71 1.40 -16.52
N ILE A 23 11.73 1.16 -15.70
CA ILE A 23 13.08 1.72 -15.92
C ILE A 23 13.66 1.24 -17.25
N LEU A 24 13.60 -0.06 -17.54
CA LEU A 24 14.11 -0.62 -18.79
C LEU A 24 13.43 -0.02 -20.02
N ILE A 25 12.10 0.13 -20.00
CA ILE A 25 11.34 0.74 -21.09
C ILE A 25 11.79 2.19 -21.31
N LEU A 26 11.93 2.98 -20.24
CA LEU A 26 12.35 4.38 -20.35
C LEU A 26 13.79 4.51 -20.85
N CYS A 27 14.69 3.60 -20.47
CA CYS A 27 16.05 3.54 -21.03
C CYS A 27 16.03 3.28 -22.54
N VAL A 28 15.20 2.35 -23.02
CA VAL A 28 15.05 2.10 -24.46
C VAL A 28 14.50 3.35 -25.17
N LEU A 29 13.50 4.03 -24.59
CA LEU A 29 12.94 5.26 -25.16
C LEU A 29 13.98 6.38 -25.27
N LEU A 30 14.85 6.53 -24.26
CA LEU A 30 15.94 7.51 -24.31
C LEU A 30 16.92 7.27 -25.46
N ILE A 31 17.30 6.00 -25.68
CA ILE A 31 18.26 5.60 -26.71
C ILE A 31 17.66 5.79 -28.11
N VAL A 32 16.40 5.38 -28.31
CA VAL A 32 15.76 5.37 -29.63
C VAL A 32 15.34 6.77 -30.07
N PHE A 33 14.77 7.58 -29.17
CA PHE A 33 14.09 8.83 -29.56
C PHE A 33 14.94 10.10 -29.41
N ARG A 34 16.22 9.98 -28.97
CA ARG A 34 17.14 11.13 -28.74
C ARG A 34 16.43 12.32 -28.08
N LEU A 35 15.80 12.04 -26.95
CA LEU A 35 14.90 12.96 -26.28
C LEU A 35 15.65 14.17 -25.70
N ASN A 36 15.06 15.36 -25.86
CA ASN A 36 15.59 16.60 -25.29
C ASN A 36 15.57 16.58 -23.75
N THR A 37 16.37 17.42 -23.10
CA THR A 37 16.55 17.50 -21.64
C THR A 37 15.24 17.63 -20.86
N PHE A 38 14.25 18.35 -21.40
CA PHE A 38 12.91 18.43 -20.79
C PHE A 38 12.23 17.06 -20.69
N ASN A 39 12.25 16.26 -21.76
CA ASN A 39 11.66 14.93 -21.80
C ASN A 39 12.43 13.94 -20.90
N GLN A 40 13.73 14.13 -20.73
CA GLN A 40 14.53 13.32 -19.81
C GLN A 40 14.11 13.60 -18.35
N MET A 41 13.94 14.87 -17.99
CA MET A 41 13.50 15.27 -16.66
C MET A 41 12.09 14.76 -16.33
N THR A 42 11.14 14.82 -17.27
CA THR A 42 9.79 14.30 -17.05
C THR A 42 9.79 12.78 -16.86
N MET A 43 10.62 12.02 -17.57
CA MET A 43 10.75 10.57 -17.36
C MET A 43 11.36 10.22 -16.00
N ILE A 44 12.34 10.99 -15.51
CA ILE A 44 12.89 10.82 -14.16
C ILE A 44 11.81 11.07 -13.10
N ILE A 45 11.03 12.15 -13.23
CA ILE A 45 9.92 12.45 -12.32
C ILE A 45 8.89 11.32 -12.34
N PHE A 46 8.58 10.78 -13.53
CA PHE A 46 7.65 9.66 -13.67
C PHE A 46 8.15 8.39 -12.95
N LEU A 47 9.44 8.08 -13.02
CA LEU A 47 10.05 6.98 -12.27
C LEU A 47 9.93 7.16 -10.75
N VAL A 48 10.15 8.39 -10.28
CA VAL A 48 9.98 8.72 -8.85
C VAL A 48 8.52 8.49 -8.43
N ILE A 49 7.55 8.93 -9.24
CA ILE A 49 6.12 8.73 -8.96
C ILE A 49 5.77 7.24 -8.92
N ILE A 50 6.23 6.45 -9.89
CA ILE A 50 6.03 4.98 -9.90
C ILE A 50 6.58 4.35 -8.62
N PHE A 51 7.81 4.72 -8.24
CA PHE A 51 8.46 4.18 -7.06
C PHE A 51 7.72 4.54 -5.76
N ILE A 52 7.24 5.80 -5.65
CA ILE A 52 6.43 6.26 -4.52
C ILE A 52 5.11 5.48 -4.48
N ASN A 53 4.42 5.34 -5.62
CA ASN A 53 3.16 4.61 -5.71
C ASN A 53 3.30 3.15 -5.28
N PHE A 54 4.33 2.44 -5.75
CA PHE A 54 4.62 1.07 -5.31
C PHE A 54 4.77 1.01 -3.79
N ASN A 55 5.58 1.89 -3.20
CA ASN A 55 5.83 1.90 -1.76
C ASN A 55 4.57 2.23 -0.94
N MET A 56 3.76 3.20 -1.39
CA MET A 56 2.50 3.54 -0.73
C MET A 56 1.52 2.37 -0.78
N PHE A 57 1.43 1.71 -1.93
CA PHE A 57 0.52 0.60 -2.14
C PHE A 57 0.90 -0.61 -1.28
N VAL A 58 2.16 -1.05 -1.31
CA VAL A 58 2.64 -2.16 -0.47
C VAL A 58 2.52 -1.83 1.01
N SER A 59 2.80 -0.59 1.41
CA SER A 59 2.61 -0.15 2.80
C SER A 59 1.13 -0.22 3.21
N SER A 60 0.20 0.08 2.31
CA SER A 60 -1.24 -0.01 2.56
C SER A 60 -1.69 -1.47 2.71
N GLU A 61 -1.22 -2.38 1.85
CA GLU A 61 -1.48 -3.82 1.96
C GLU A 61 -0.94 -4.38 3.28
N ARG A 62 0.29 -4.02 3.66
CA ARG A 62 0.89 -4.43 4.93
C ARG A 62 0.04 -3.96 6.11
N LEU A 63 -0.43 -2.73 6.09
CA LEU A 63 -1.29 -2.21 7.15
C LEU A 63 -2.64 -2.95 7.21
N SER A 64 -3.22 -3.32 6.08
CA SER A 64 -4.42 -4.18 6.04
C SER A 64 -4.16 -5.56 6.65
N LYS A 65 -2.99 -6.16 6.41
CA LYS A 65 -2.61 -7.45 7.01
C LYS A 65 -2.45 -7.33 8.53
N GLU A 66 -1.74 -6.30 8.99
CA GLU A 66 -1.57 -6.03 10.42
C GLU A 66 -2.91 -5.79 11.13
N LEU A 67 -3.83 -5.04 10.50
CA LEU A 67 -5.19 -4.83 11.01
C LEU A 67 -5.96 -6.15 11.12
N ASN A 68 -5.95 -6.97 10.07
CA ASN A 68 -6.61 -8.28 10.09
C ASN A 68 -6.07 -9.20 11.19
N GLN A 69 -4.76 -9.22 11.37
CA GLN A 69 -4.13 -10.00 12.43
C GLN A 69 -4.59 -9.51 13.80
N LEU A 70 -4.60 -8.19 14.01
CA LEU A 70 -4.97 -7.59 15.29
C LEU A 70 -6.46 -7.79 15.63
N ILE A 71 -7.33 -7.73 14.62
CA ILE A 71 -8.77 -8.05 14.76
C ILE A 71 -8.96 -9.51 15.15
N LYS A 72 -8.20 -10.42 14.52
CA LYS A 72 -8.24 -11.85 14.84
C LYS A 72 -7.72 -12.14 16.25
N GLU A 73 -6.61 -11.51 16.66
CA GLU A 73 -6.05 -11.64 18.01
C GLU A 73 -7.00 -11.16 19.10
N LYS A 74 -7.76 -10.09 18.83
CA LYS A 74 -8.74 -9.54 19.77
C LYS A 74 -10.14 -10.16 19.65
N HIS A 75 -10.32 -11.17 18.78
CA HIS A 75 -11.60 -11.84 18.52
C HIS A 75 -12.76 -10.86 18.28
N LEU A 76 -12.50 -9.77 17.55
CA LEU A 76 -13.50 -8.73 17.31
C LEU A 76 -14.47 -9.17 16.21
N THR A 77 -15.77 -9.06 16.49
CA THR A 77 -16.80 -9.23 15.46
C THR A 77 -16.90 -7.99 14.57
N ARG A 78 -17.52 -8.13 13.40
CA ARG A 78 -17.77 -7.00 12.49
C ARG A 78 -18.53 -5.86 13.17
N GLU A 79 -19.52 -6.18 13.98
CA GLU A 79 -20.34 -5.20 14.70
C GLU A 79 -19.49 -4.43 15.71
N GLN A 80 -18.69 -5.13 16.51
CA GLN A 80 -17.77 -4.51 17.46
C GLN A 80 -16.74 -3.64 16.74
N LEU A 81 -16.23 -4.10 15.60
CA LEU A 81 -15.30 -3.33 14.78
C LEU A 81 -15.95 -2.01 14.34
N PHE A 82 -17.18 -2.03 13.84
CA PHE A 82 -17.90 -0.83 13.40
C PHE A 82 -18.24 0.09 14.56
N GLU A 83 -18.62 -0.44 15.72
CA GLU A 83 -18.90 0.34 16.92
C GLU A 83 -17.65 1.08 17.41
N ILE A 84 -16.51 0.39 17.51
CA ILE A 84 -15.25 0.95 18.01
C ILE A 84 -14.65 1.99 17.05
N THR A 85 -14.79 1.75 15.74
CA THR A 85 -14.11 2.55 14.71
C THR A 85 -15.01 3.59 14.04
N GLY A 86 -16.33 3.45 14.14
CA GLY A 86 -17.31 4.23 13.37
C GLY A 86 -17.25 3.99 11.86
N LEU A 87 -16.64 2.87 11.44
CA LEU A 87 -16.46 2.53 10.03
C LEU A 87 -17.77 2.06 9.39
N THR A 88 -17.94 2.42 8.13
CA THR A 88 -19.09 1.99 7.33
C THR A 88 -18.78 0.72 6.52
N GLN A 89 -19.82 0.05 6.04
CA GLN A 89 -19.71 -1.11 5.14
C GLN A 89 -19.00 -0.77 3.81
N TYR A 90 -18.93 0.52 3.44
CA TYR A 90 -18.21 0.97 2.25
C TYR A 90 -16.71 1.10 2.48
N GLU A 91 -16.29 1.27 3.74
CA GLU A 91 -14.89 1.42 4.10
C GLU A 91 -14.26 0.09 4.52
N VAL A 92 -15.08 -0.83 5.05
CA VAL A 92 -14.66 -2.18 5.43
C VAL A 92 -15.72 -3.22 5.06
N THR A 93 -15.28 -4.21 4.29
CA THR A 93 -16.08 -5.39 3.92
C THR A 93 -15.46 -6.62 4.54
N GLU A 94 -16.28 -7.56 5.01
CA GLU A 94 -15.80 -8.86 5.47
C GLU A 94 -16.07 -9.91 4.37
N GLU A 95 -15.02 -10.54 3.89
CA GLU A 95 -15.10 -11.66 2.95
C GLU A 95 -14.33 -12.85 3.52
N ASN A 96 -14.98 -14.01 3.63
CA ASN A 96 -14.37 -15.27 4.07
C ASN A 96 -13.60 -15.16 5.40
N GLY A 97 -14.11 -14.39 6.36
CA GLY A 97 -13.48 -14.17 7.67
C GLY A 97 -12.23 -13.27 7.62
N LYS A 98 -12.05 -12.50 6.54
CA LYS A 98 -11.03 -11.45 6.43
C LYS A 98 -11.69 -10.11 6.14
N PHE A 99 -11.18 -9.06 6.77
CA PHE A 99 -11.62 -7.70 6.54
C PHE A 99 -10.79 -7.06 5.42
N GLU A 100 -11.48 -6.57 4.39
CA GLU A 100 -10.91 -5.77 3.33
C GLU A 100 -11.13 -4.28 3.63
N PHE A 101 -10.04 -3.50 3.59
CA PHE A 101 -10.04 -2.09 3.98
C PHE A 101 -9.89 -1.17 2.77
N TYR A 102 -10.98 -0.50 2.40
CA TYR A 102 -11.10 0.40 1.26
C TYR A 102 -10.92 1.86 1.67
N MET A 103 -9.78 2.17 2.28
CA MET A 103 -9.52 3.48 2.87
C MET A 103 -8.04 3.88 2.77
N THR A 104 -7.75 5.15 3.03
CA THR A 104 -6.37 5.67 2.96
C THR A 104 -5.46 5.06 4.03
N PRO A 105 -4.13 4.97 3.79
CA PRO A 105 -3.19 4.47 4.79
C PRO A 105 -3.22 5.25 6.11
N ALA A 106 -3.49 6.55 6.06
CA ALA A 106 -3.64 7.39 7.25
C ALA A 106 -4.84 6.96 8.10
N LYS A 107 -6.00 6.69 7.46
CA LYS A 107 -7.18 6.13 8.13
C LYS A 107 -6.87 4.75 8.72
N LYS A 108 -6.27 3.83 7.95
CA LYS A 108 -5.84 2.50 8.45
C LYS A 108 -4.94 2.60 9.69
N LYS A 109 -3.97 3.53 9.69
CA LYS A 109 -3.10 3.80 10.86
C LYS A 109 -3.88 4.32 12.06
N LYS A 110 -4.85 5.22 11.85
CA LYS A 110 -5.73 5.70 12.91
C LYS A 110 -6.50 4.54 13.53
N TYR A 111 -7.11 3.69 12.71
CA TYR A 111 -7.88 2.53 13.20
C TYR A 111 -7.03 1.53 13.94
N LYS A 112 -5.83 1.22 13.43
CA LYS A 112 -4.88 0.35 14.13
C LYS A 112 -4.66 0.82 15.58
N LYS A 113 -4.43 2.13 15.78
CA LYS A 113 -4.25 2.72 17.12
C LYS A 113 -5.51 2.69 18.00
N VAL A 114 -6.70 2.68 17.41
CA VAL A 114 -7.97 2.59 18.15
C VAL A 114 -8.15 1.14 18.62
N ILE A 115 -8.01 0.19 17.71
CA ILE A 115 -8.18 -1.24 18.02
C ILE A 115 -7.09 -1.72 18.99
N GLU A 116 -5.84 -1.25 18.86
CA GLU A 116 -4.77 -1.52 19.83
C GLU A 116 -5.13 -1.10 21.26
N ARG A 117 -5.77 0.06 21.41
CA ARG A 117 -6.18 0.62 22.71
C ARG A 117 -7.48 0.03 23.24
N TYR A 118 -8.23 -0.68 22.40
CA TYR A 118 -9.43 -1.38 22.82
C TYR A 118 -9.03 -2.63 23.61
N ASN A 119 -9.02 -2.51 24.94
CA ASN A 119 -8.86 -3.64 25.83
C ASN A 119 -10.25 -4.07 26.30
N ARG A 120 -10.55 -5.34 26.10
CA ARG A 120 -11.69 -6.03 26.69
C ARG A 120 -11.21 -6.74 27.96
#